data_AF-A0AA39FT22-F1
#
_entry.id   AF-A0AA39FT22-F1
#
_cell.length_a   1.000
_cell.length_b   1.000
_cell.length_c   1.000
_cell.angle_alpha   90.00
_cell.angle_beta   90.00
_cell.angle_gamma   90.00
#
_symmetry.space_group_name_H-M   'P 1'
#
loop_
_entity.id
_entity.type
_entity.pdbx_description
1 polymer ?
#
loop_
_entity_poly.entity_id
_entity_poly.type
_entity_poly.pdbx_seq_one_letter_code
_entity_poly.pdbx_strand_id
1 'polypeptide(L)'
;MRNDESKIADESIRNAVEHQNLLWLEVIHRLRERIEPILFFGETELMTFQRLRKRKILEPEVSKGFRNDFQEAIEQVDQAYLDELLSTKPNECDRICDLNVPDEGITYEDIQKMSVRLNRGPRDFDMSVIT
;
A
#
# COMPACT_ATOMS: atom_id res chain seq x y z
N MET A 1 30.27 13.02 -41.12
CA MET A 1 29.51 13.66 -40.03
C MET A 1 28.14 14.22 -40.44
N ARG A 2 27.82 14.40 -41.74
CA ARG A 2 26.50 14.89 -42.20
C ARG A 2 25.37 13.84 -42.27
N ASN A 3 25.68 12.56 -42.10
CA ASN A 3 24.71 11.48 -42.32
C ASN A 3 23.91 11.11 -41.06
N ASP A 4 24.39 11.51 -39.87
CA ASP A 4 23.76 11.11 -38.60
C ASP A 4 22.57 12.02 -38.25
N GLU A 5 22.62 13.30 -38.60
CA GLU A 5 21.51 14.25 -38.40
C GLU A 5 20.28 13.90 -39.25
N SER A 6 20.49 13.44 -40.49
CA SER A 6 19.40 13.01 -41.38
C SER A 6 18.68 11.75 -40.88
N LYS A 7 19.41 10.83 -40.24
CA LYS A 7 18.82 9.62 -39.65
C LYS A 7 18.02 9.92 -38.39
N ILE A 8 18.50 10.83 -37.54
CA ILE A 8 17.79 11.25 -36.31
C ILE A 8 16.48 11.97 -36.64
N ALA A 9 16.47 12.80 -37.69
CA ALA A 9 15.27 13.46 -38.18
C ALA A 9 14.25 12.44 -38.72
N ASP A 10 14.69 11.47 -39.53
CA ASP A 10 13.82 10.41 -40.07
C ASP A 10 13.27 9.48 -38.99
N GLU A 11 14.05 9.17 -37.95
CA GLU A 11 13.62 8.37 -36.80
C GLU A 11 12.58 9.12 -35.96
N SER A 12 12.76 10.43 -35.76
CA SER A 12 11.78 11.28 -35.07
C SER A 12 10.48 11.43 -35.86
N ILE A 13 10.56 11.49 -37.20
CA ILE A 13 9.40 11.55 -38.08
C ILE A 13 8.65 10.21 -38.08
N ARG A 14 9.36 9.07 -38.16
CA ARG A 14 8.74 7.73 -38.06
C ARG A 14 8.04 7.51 -36.73
N ASN A 15 8.70 7.87 -35.61
CA ASN A 15 8.07 7.84 -34.29
C ASN A 15 6.88 8.81 -34.19
N ALA A 16 6.92 9.97 -34.86
CA ALA A 16 5.77 10.88 -34.90
C ALA A 16 4.59 10.27 -35.67
N VAL A 17 4.85 9.53 -36.75
CA VAL A 17 3.84 8.90 -37.63
C VAL A 17 3.24 7.65 -37.01
N GLU A 18 4.03 6.76 -36.41
CA GLU A 18 3.51 5.55 -35.73
C GLU A 18 2.61 5.89 -34.54
N HIS A 19 2.85 7.03 -33.90
CA HIS A 19 2.02 7.53 -32.80
C HIS A 19 0.78 8.31 -33.25
N GLN A 20 0.60 8.64 -34.55
CA GLN A 20 -0.65 9.25 -35.04
C GLN A 20 -1.86 8.31 -35.03
N ASN A 21 -1.69 7.04 -34.64
CA ASN A 21 -2.74 6.02 -34.67
C ASN A 21 -3.65 5.98 -33.43
N LEU A 22 -3.64 7.02 -32.56
CA LEU A 22 -4.71 7.11 -31.56
C LEU A 22 -5.99 7.60 -32.26
N LEU A 23 -7.04 6.80 -32.16
CA LEU A 23 -8.38 7.20 -32.56
C LEU A 23 -8.75 8.50 -31.85
N TRP A 24 -9.43 9.41 -32.54
CA TRP A 24 -9.84 10.68 -31.96
C TRP A 24 -10.62 10.46 -30.64
N LEU A 25 -11.46 9.44 -30.58
CA LEU A 25 -12.17 9.05 -29.35
C LEU A 25 -11.25 8.85 -28.12
N GLU A 26 -10.09 8.23 -28.32
CA GLU A 26 -9.12 7.92 -27.27
C GLU A 26 -8.43 9.20 -26.76
N VAL A 27 -8.15 10.14 -27.66
CA VAL A 27 -7.59 11.43 -27.30
C VAL A 27 -8.61 12.24 -26.51
N ILE A 28 -9.90 12.22 -26.88
CA ILE A 28 -11.00 12.83 -26.10
C ILE A 28 -11.05 12.20 -24.71
N HIS A 29 -11.01 10.87 -24.63
CA HIS A 29 -11.07 10.16 -23.37
C HIS A 29 -9.96 10.61 -22.42
N ARG A 30 -8.70 10.59 -22.89
CA ARG A 30 -7.54 11.00 -22.11
C ARG A 30 -7.54 12.47 -21.71
N LEU A 31 -8.04 13.36 -22.58
CA LEU A 31 -8.22 14.77 -22.23
C LEU A 31 -9.29 14.96 -21.16
N ARG A 32 -10.39 14.20 -21.22
CA ARG A 32 -11.45 14.24 -20.20
C ARG A 32 -11.01 13.68 -18.86
N GLU A 33 -10.24 12.59 -18.85
CA GLU A 33 -9.64 12.03 -17.63
C GLU A 33 -8.76 13.06 -16.90
N ARG A 34 -8.09 13.93 -17.67
CA ARG A 34 -7.26 15.02 -17.17
C ARG A 34 -8.02 16.34 -16.98
N ILE A 35 -9.32 16.37 -17.23
CA ILE A 35 -10.20 17.54 -17.15
C ILE A 35 -9.64 18.70 -18.00
N GLU A 36 -9.17 18.38 -19.20
CA GLU A 36 -8.62 19.33 -20.14
C GLU A 36 -9.60 19.70 -21.27
N PRO A 37 -9.46 20.90 -21.84
CA PRO A 37 -10.21 21.28 -23.03
C PRO A 37 -9.94 20.32 -24.19
N ILE A 38 -11.04 19.78 -24.74
CA ILE A 38 -11.02 18.83 -25.85
C ILE A 38 -10.45 19.47 -27.11
N LEU A 39 -10.80 20.73 -27.41
CA LEU A 39 -10.35 21.47 -28.58
C LEU A 39 -10.34 22.97 -28.26
N PHE A 40 -9.26 23.70 -28.60
CA PHE A 40 -9.29 25.17 -28.57
C PHE A 40 -9.75 25.75 -29.90
N PHE A 41 -10.24 26.99 -29.86
CA PHE A 41 -10.63 27.71 -31.06
C PHE A 41 -9.41 27.94 -31.96
N GLY A 42 -9.50 27.49 -33.22
CA GLY A 42 -8.43 27.59 -34.22
C GLY A 42 -7.41 26.45 -34.20
N GLU A 43 -7.57 25.45 -33.33
CA GLU A 43 -6.76 24.23 -33.38
C GLU A 43 -7.39 23.15 -34.26
N THR A 44 -6.55 22.25 -34.76
CA THR A 44 -6.94 21.02 -35.46
C THR A 44 -6.78 19.79 -34.55
N GLU A 45 -7.38 18.66 -34.93
CA GLU A 45 -7.29 17.40 -34.18
C GLU A 45 -5.83 16.95 -33.95
N LEU A 46 -4.96 17.17 -34.96
CA LEU A 46 -3.53 16.88 -34.86
C LEU A 46 -2.82 17.76 -33.81
N MET A 47 -3.16 19.04 -33.73
CA MET A 47 -2.61 19.97 -32.73
C MET A 47 -3.02 19.56 -31.31
N THR A 48 -4.27 19.12 -31.16
CA THR A 48 -4.80 18.57 -29.90
C THR A 48 -4.05 17.31 -29.46
N PHE A 49 -3.79 16.38 -30.38
CA PHE A 49 -3.00 15.19 -30.10
C PHE A 49 -1.55 15.53 -29.67
N GLN A 50 -0.92 16.48 -30.36
CA GLN A 50 0.41 16.95 -29.98
C GLN A 50 0.42 17.59 -28.58
N ARG A 51 -0.61 18.35 -28.21
CA ARG A 51 -0.77 18.89 -26.86
C ARG A 51 -0.90 17.77 -25.83
N LEU A 52 -1.80 16.81 -26.06
CA LEU A 52 -2.00 15.67 -25.16
C LEU A 52 -0.68 14.93 -24.92
N ARG A 53 0.13 14.73 -25.98
CA ARG A 53 1.44 14.09 -25.88
C ARG A 53 2.41 14.90 -25.03
N LYS A 54 2.52 16.22 -25.26
CA LYS A 54 3.38 17.11 -24.47
C LYS A 54 3.02 17.04 -22.98
N ARG A 55 1.73 17.08 -22.65
CA ARG A 55 1.27 16.99 -21.26
C ARG A 55 1.46 15.61 -20.64
N LYS A 56 1.32 14.52 -21.41
CA LYS A 56 1.62 13.16 -20.93
C LYS A 56 3.08 12.98 -20.52
N ILE A 57 4.00 13.64 -21.23
CA ILE A 57 5.44 13.59 -20.93
C ILE A 57 5.78 14.44 -19.70
N LEU A 58 5.14 15.61 -19.56
CA LEU A 58 5.41 16.56 -18.48
C LEU A 58 4.81 16.11 -17.15
N GLU A 59 3.60 15.53 -17.18
CA GLU A 59 2.87 15.11 -15.99
C GLU A 59 2.51 13.62 -16.15
N PRO A 60 3.33 12.71 -15.59
CA PRO A 60 2.96 11.32 -15.49
C PRO A 60 1.68 11.20 -14.65
N GLU A 61 0.86 10.22 -15.00
CA GLU A 61 -0.49 10.02 -14.49
C GLU A 61 -0.45 9.50 -13.04
N VAL A 62 -0.15 10.41 -12.10
CA VAL A 62 -0.12 10.12 -10.65
C VAL A 62 -1.52 10.29 -10.03
N SER A 63 -2.52 10.80 -10.76
CA SER A 63 -3.86 11.12 -10.24
C SER A 63 -4.92 10.03 -10.45
N LYS A 64 -4.57 8.76 -10.30
CA LYS A 64 -5.57 7.71 -10.00
C LYS A 64 -5.99 7.76 -8.53
N GLY A 65 -6.40 8.95 -8.05
CA GLY A 65 -6.92 9.19 -6.69
C GLY A 65 -8.27 9.90 -6.67
N PHE A 66 -8.89 10.12 -7.84
CA PHE A 66 -10.25 10.68 -7.94
C PHE A 66 -11.35 9.65 -7.66
N ARG A 67 -11.01 8.39 -7.38
CA ARG A 67 -11.95 7.31 -7.11
C ARG A 67 -12.00 6.95 -5.64
N ASN A 68 -12.22 7.95 -4.79
CA ASN A 68 -12.68 7.74 -3.43
C ASN A 68 -11.89 6.67 -2.64
N ASP A 69 -10.58 6.58 -2.87
CA ASP A 69 -9.68 5.62 -2.20
C ASP A 69 -9.73 5.81 -0.66
N PHE A 70 -10.15 7.00 -0.21
CA PHE A 70 -10.40 7.29 1.20
C PHE A 70 -11.65 6.61 1.74
N GLN A 71 -12.76 6.61 0.99
CA GLN A 71 -13.94 5.84 1.38
C GLN A 71 -13.65 4.34 1.34
N GLU A 72 -12.90 3.87 0.34
CA GLU A 72 -12.49 2.46 0.27
C GLU A 72 -11.58 2.09 1.45
N ALA A 73 -10.63 2.96 1.81
CA ALA A 73 -9.78 2.75 2.98
C ALA A 73 -10.60 2.73 4.29
N ILE A 74 -11.62 3.59 4.42
CA ILE A 74 -12.53 3.57 5.57
C ILE A 74 -13.33 2.27 5.59
N GLU A 75 -13.93 1.89 4.46
CA GLU A 75 -14.75 0.67 4.35
C GLU A 75 -13.92 -0.59 4.62
N GLN A 76 -12.64 -0.61 4.22
CA GLN A 76 -11.71 -1.69 4.50
C GLN A 76 -11.35 -1.79 5.99
N VAL A 77 -11.14 -0.66 6.67
CA VAL A 77 -10.89 -0.62 8.12
C VAL A 77 -12.13 -1.08 8.88
N ASP A 78 -13.32 -0.63 8.48
CA ASP A 78 -14.59 -1.02 9.10
C ASP A 78 -14.86 -2.52 8.91
N GLN A 79 -14.58 -3.07 7.73
CA GLN A 79 -14.72 -4.49 7.45
C GLN A 79 -13.75 -5.32 8.30
N ALA A 80 -12.49 -4.90 8.41
CA ALA A 80 -11.50 -5.59 9.24
C ALA A 80 -11.92 -5.63 10.72
N TYR A 81 -12.53 -4.56 11.22
CA TYR A 81 -13.07 -4.52 12.59
C TYR A 81 -14.22 -5.51 12.81
N LEU A 82 -15.15 -5.60 11.85
CA LEU A 82 -16.25 -6.56 11.92
C LEU A 82 -15.76 -8.00 11.82
N ASP A 83 -14.79 -8.27 10.94
CA ASP A 83 -14.19 -9.58 10.76
C ASP A 83 -13.44 -10.03 12.02
N GLU A 84 -12.75 -9.11 12.72
CA GLU A 84 -12.16 -9.39 14.03
C GLU A 84 -13.23 -9.79 15.04
N LEU A 85 -14.32 -9.02 15.17
CA LEU A 85 -15.41 -9.32 16.10
C LEU A 85 -16.12 -10.65 15.79
N LEU A 86 -16.29 -10.99 14.52
CA LEU A 86 -16.87 -12.26 14.06
C LEU A 86 -15.89 -13.43 14.24
N SER A 87 -14.60 -13.19 14.02
CA SER A 87 -13.55 -14.21 14.16
C SER A 87 -13.17 -14.45 15.61
N THR A 88 -13.39 -13.49 16.52
CA THR A 88 -13.37 -13.72 17.97
C THR A 88 -14.55 -14.60 18.36
N LYS A 89 -14.40 -15.90 18.13
CA LYS A 89 -15.13 -16.91 18.89
C LYS A 89 -14.82 -16.66 20.37
N PRO A 90 -15.78 -16.86 21.30
CA PRO A 90 -15.63 -16.54 22.72
C PRO A 90 -14.56 -17.37 23.48
N ASN A 91 -13.63 -18.04 22.80
CA ASN A 91 -12.77 -19.08 23.36
C ASN A 91 -11.25 -18.93 23.04
N GLU A 92 -10.77 -17.85 22.42
CA GLU A 92 -9.32 -17.73 22.08
C GLU A 92 -8.61 -16.46 22.58
N CYS A 93 -9.28 -15.61 23.37
CA CYS A 93 -8.65 -14.47 24.04
C CYS A 93 -8.11 -14.78 25.46
N ASP A 94 -8.10 -16.05 25.89
CA ASP A 94 -7.59 -16.40 27.23
C ASP A 94 -6.08 -16.66 27.28
N ARG A 95 -5.38 -16.81 26.13
CA ARG A 95 -4.00 -17.33 26.14
C ARG A 95 -2.87 -16.31 26.17
N ILE A 96 -3.15 -15.00 26.13
CA ILE A 96 -2.08 -13.98 26.05
C ILE A 96 -1.74 -13.39 27.42
N CYS A 97 -2.51 -13.70 28.48
CA CYS A 97 -2.24 -13.22 29.84
C CYS A 97 -2.43 -14.32 30.90
N ASP A 98 -1.86 -15.51 30.65
CA ASP A 98 -1.73 -16.53 31.69
C ASP A 98 -0.60 -16.13 32.66
N LEU A 99 -0.86 -15.15 33.54
CA LEU A 99 -0.09 -14.95 34.77
C LEU A 99 -0.54 -16.01 35.77
N ASN A 100 0.26 -17.06 35.93
CA ASN A 100 -0.03 -18.12 36.88
C ASN A 100 0.32 -17.63 38.30
N VAL A 101 -0.60 -16.89 38.91
CA VAL A 101 -0.48 -16.48 40.30
C VAL A 101 -0.88 -17.68 41.17
N PRO A 102 0.03 -18.28 41.96
CA PRO A 102 -0.36 -19.37 42.85
C PRO A 102 -1.38 -18.87 43.89
N ASP A 103 -2.52 -19.55 43.99
CA ASP A 103 -3.66 -19.19 44.85
C ASP A 103 -3.37 -19.26 46.37
N GLU A 104 -2.25 -19.88 46.77
CA GLU A 104 -1.87 -20.00 48.17
C GLU A 104 -0.95 -18.84 48.58
N GLY A 105 -1.33 -18.11 49.63
CA GLY A 105 -0.58 -16.98 50.16
C GLY A 105 0.84 -17.38 50.61
N ILE A 106 1.80 -17.26 49.70
CA ILE A 106 3.20 -17.58 49.95
C ILE A 106 3.70 -16.65 51.06
N THR A 107 4.06 -17.24 52.21
CA THR A 107 4.59 -16.49 53.34
C THR A 107 6.07 -16.16 53.09
N TYR A 108 6.56 -15.05 53.66
CA TYR A 108 7.94 -14.59 53.47
C TYR A 108 9.00 -15.67 53.78
N GLU A 109 8.75 -16.52 54.78
CA GLU A 109 9.64 -17.63 55.13
C GLU A 109 9.76 -18.68 54.02
N ASP A 110 8.69 -18.89 53.24
CA ASP A 110 8.66 -19.87 52.17
C ASP A 110 9.43 -19.36 50.95
N ILE A 111 9.35 -18.06 50.67
CA ILE A 111 10.20 -17.38 49.67
C ILE A 111 11.68 -17.54 50.02
N GLN A 112 12.04 -17.38 51.30
CA GLN A 112 13.43 -17.52 51.75
C GLN A 112 13.94 -18.96 51.58
N LYS A 113 13.11 -19.97 51.88
CA LYS A 113 13.47 -21.38 51.66
C LYS A 113 13.63 -21.72 50.17
N MET A 114 12.76 -21.18 49.30
CA MET A 114 12.87 -21.36 47.85
C MET A 114 14.15 -20.71 47.32
N SER A 115 14.47 -19.48 47.76
CA SER A 115 15.67 -18.75 47.35
C SER A 115 16.98 -19.48 47.64
N VAL A 116 17.09 -20.16 48.79
CA VAL A 116 18.30 -20.92 49.14
C VAL A 116 18.51 -22.13 48.22
N ARG A 117 17.43 -22.68 47.67
CA ARG A 117 17.45 -23.88 46.81
C ARG A 117 17.56 -23.56 45.33
N LEU A 118 17.30 -22.32 44.93
CA LEU A 118 17.47 -21.85 43.55
C LEU A 118 18.92 -22.03 43.08
N ASN A 119 19.09 -22.54 41.85
CA ASN A 119 20.40 -22.70 41.18
C ASN A 119 21.37 -23.66 41.90
N ARG A 120 20.87 -24.51 42.80
CA ARG A 120 21.65 -25.55 43.49
C ARG A 120 21.15 -26.98 43.20
N GLY A 121 20.13 -27.11 42.36
CA GLY A 121 19.39 -28.36 42.15
C GLY A 121 18.90 -28.55 40.71
N PRO A 122 17.86 -29.39 40.51
CA PRO A 122 17.34 -29.69 39.18
C PRO A 122 16.67 -28.47 38.55
N ARG A 123 16.96 -28.26 37.27
CA ARG A 123 16.48 -27.11 36.48
C ARG A 123 14.95 -26.97 36.47
N ASP A 124 14.22 -28.07 36.57
CA ASP A 124 12.76 -28.08 36.56
C ASP A 124 12.17 -27.35 37.78
N PHE A 125 12.84 -27.45 38.94
CA PHE A 125 12.44 -26.72 40.14
C PHE A 125 12.65 -25.22 39.98
N ASP A 126 13.77 -24.81 39.39
CA ASP A 126 14.06 -23.39 39.14
C ASP A 126 13.03 -22.77 38.18
N MET A 127 12.59 -23.52 37.16
CA MET A 127 11.56 -23.08 36.23
C MET A 127 10.21 -22.85 36.93
N SER A 128 9.83 -23.71 37.88
CA SER A 128 8.58 -23.57 38.63
C SER A 128 8.57 -22.41 39.64
N VAL A 129 9.73 -21.86 40.02
CA VAL A 129 9.84 -20.76 40.99
C VAL A 129 9.90 -19.39 40.29
N ILE A 130 10.32 -19.35 39.02
CA ILE A 130 10.47 -18.12 38.22
C ILE A 130 9.22 -17.78 37.40
N THR A 131 8.43 -18.81 37.06
CA THR A 131 7.17 -18.64 36.33
C THR A 131 6.07 -18.12 37.23
#